data_AF-A0A7X8KP64-F1
#
_entry.id   AF-A0A7X8KP64-F1
#
_cell.length_a   1.000
_cell.length_b   1.000
_cell.length_c   1.000
_cell.angle_alpha   90.00
_cell.angle_beta   90.00
_cell.angle_gamma   90.00
#
_symmetry.space_group_name_H-M   'P 1'
#
loop_
_entity.id
_entity.type
_entity.pdbx_description
1 polymer ?
#
loop_
_entity_poly.entity_id
_entity_poly.type
_entity_poly.pdbx_seq_one_letter_code
_entity_poly.pdbx_strand_id
1 'polypeptide(L)'
;MNQKQVVLDIVKTYVDVFDNYEIKSAQLQGEIDRLEEKFLSFADQNPDPTVFYKKLMDSGLQEEYSALITKVAMASMQTADAHGNVKTNYSDEAPAPVVSVKEFVEQYSVPYENIKKQGYRERGEAAYEAVFAVADRTDNMLDAQLILEKERLLWKIVTEDMIDILEPISEAMDPLQTAFTINLQTQLAIYKKANSDEELVYLIEKSEFYKMAKTEEAITRMTMVISLANLLMKYCQAKNIVFEWQKDFLAKGAVASMVGLRIAIRKLLKFIKEEWGMEFSDLMADEGIKIWMLVPANADAFGRFKTALHPQNYIVFEDIIENEIKKDISAAEVLLRKLPAVFWFDFKGDEYNAYVDVAAQKAKAANASLTYYQYLDQLSVAGAEYLPKQEKKLKTSSILGGIKERPSNTPLQDTVREGEAEDLGINLTKGAKNRLKGFKFW
;
A
#
# COMPACT_ATOMS: atom_id res chain seq x y z
N MET A 1 43.59 5.39 -24.53
CA MET A 1 43.72 3.94 -24.30
C MET A 1 44.10 3.28 -25.62
N ASN A 2 45.04 2.34 -25.66
CA ASN A 2 45.35 1.60 -26.89
C ASN A 2 44.21 0.60 -27.14
N GLN A 3 43.51 0.71 -28.28
CA GLN A 3 42.36 -0.16 -28.59
C GLN A 3 42.73 -1.65 -28.54
N LYS A 4 43.92 -2.01 -29.03
CA LYS A 4 44.44 -3.38 -28.96
C LYS A 4 44.59 -3.88 -27.53
N GLN A 5 45.00 -3.01 -26.58
CA GLN A 5 45.11 -3.38 -25.18
C GLN A 5 43.73 -3.75 -24.60
N VAL A 6 42.69 -2.98 -24.95
CA VAL A 6 41.31 -3.26 -24.51
C VAL A 6 40.85 -4.64 -25.00
N VAL A 7 41.18 -5.01 -26.24
CA VAL A 7 40.84 -6.35 -26.77
C VAL A 7 41.60 -7.46 -26.04
N LEU A 8 42.88 -7.25 -25.72
CA LEU A 8 43.67 -8.22 -24.94
C LEU A 8 43.16 -8.36 -23.51
N ASP A 9 42.73 -7.26 -22.87
CA ASP A 9 42.12 -7.28 -21.53
C ASP A 9 40.77 -8.03 -21.54
N ILE A 10 40.00 -7.94 -22.64
CA ILE A 10 38.79 -8.73 -22.86
C ILE A 10 39.12 -10.22 -23.01
N VAL A 11 40.09 -10.59 -23.87
CA VAL A 11 40.55 -11.98 -24.02
C VAL A 11 41.00 -12.56 -22.69
N LYS A 12 41.81 -11.80 -21.93
CA LYS A 12 42.25 -12.21 -20.60
C LYS A 12 41.08 -12.51 -19.67
N THR A 13 40.02 -11.71 -19.72
CA THR A 13 38.81 -11.94 -18.92
C THR A 13 38.12 -13.27 -19.23
N TYR A 14 38.20 -13.79 -20.46
CA TYR A 14 37.71 -15.14 -20.77
C TYR A 14 38.63 -16.23 -20.22
N VAL A 15 39.96 -16.05 -20.30
CA VAL A 15 40.94 -17.06 -19.85
C VAL A 15 41.00 -17.15 -18.32
N ASP A 16 41.06 -16.00 -17.62
CA ASP A 16 41.08 -15.89 -16.15
C ASP A 16 39.88 -16.60 -15.48
N VAL A 17 38.78 -16.89 -16.20
CA VAL A 17 37.65 -17.62 -15.63
C VAL A 17 38.03 -19.07 -15.31
N PHE A 18 38.92 -19.69 -16.09
CA PHE A 18 39.35 -21.08 -15.87
C PHE A 18 40.12 -21.26 -14.55
N ASP A 19 40.83 -20.23 -14.08
CA ASP A 19 41.56 -20.22 -12.79
C ASP A 19 40.65 -20.43 -11.57
N ASN A 20 39.33 -20.25 -11.71
CA ASN A 20 38.35 -20.48 -10.64
C ASN A 20 37.97 -21.96 -10.47
N TYR A 21 38.51 -22.86 -11.31
CA TYR A 21 38.19 -24.29 -11.32
C TYR A 21 39.45 -25.14 -11.12
N GLU A 22 39.31 -26.30 -10.48
CA GLU A 22 40.41 -27.24 -10.32
C GLU A 22 40.56 -28.10 -11.59
N ILE A 23 41.57 -27.79 -12.42
CA ILE A 23 41.79 -28.45 -13.71
C ILE A 23 42.30 -29.89 -13.51
N LYS A 24 41.40 -30.87 -13.65
CA LYS A 24 41.62 -32.28 -13.30
C LYS A 24 42.52 -33.09 -14.25
N SER A 25 42.85 -32.59 -15.43
CA SER A 25 43.74 -33.31 -16.37
C SER A 25 44.55 -32.40 -17.30
N ALA A 26 45.73 -32.88 -17.70
CA ALA A 26 46.58 -32.23 -18.69
C ALA A 26 45.95 -32.11 -20.09
N GLN A 27 44.92 -32.94 -20.38
CA GLN A 27 44.14 -32.79 -21.61
C GLN A 27 43.27 -31.53 -21.56
N LEU A 28 42.54 -31.31 -20.46
CA LEU A 28 41.72 -30.11 -20.31
C LEU A 28 42.59 -28.85 -20.31
N GLN A 29 43.77 -28.89 -19.66
CA GLN A 29 44.74 -27.80 -19.76
C GLN A 29 45.13 -27.53 -21.22
N GLY A 30 45.52 -28.56 -21.98
CA GLY A 30 45.86 -28.39 -23.40
C GLY A 30 44.69 -28.03 -24.32
N GLU A 31 43.43 -28.19 -23.89
CA GLU A 31 42.25 -27.63 -24.57
C GLU A 31 42.08 -26.12 -24.23
N ILE A 32 42.37 -25.70 -22.99
CA ILE A 32 42.36 -24.29 -22.55
C ILE A 32 43.48 -23.50 -23.25
N ASP A 33 44.72 -24.00 -23.23
CA ASP A 33 45.89 -23.33 -23.83
C ASP A 33 45.66 -23.04 -25.33
N ARG A 34 45.07 -24.00 -26.06
CA ARG A 34 44.71 -23.84 -27.49
C ARG A 34 43.58 -22.84 -27.70
N LEU A 35 42.64 -22.74 -26.77
CA LEU A 35 41.55 -21.77 -26.84
C LEU A 35 42.09 -20.35 -26.59
N GLU A 36 43.00 -20.18 -25.63
CA GLU A 36 43.72 -18.92 -25.41
C GLU A 36 44.50 -18.49 -26.68
N GLU A 37 45.29 -19.40 -27.29
CA GLU A 37 46.00 -19.12 -28.56
C GLU A 37 45.03 -18.65 -29.67
N LYS A 38 43.86 -19.29 -29.80
CA LYS A 38 42.82 -18.88 -30.75
C LYS A 38 42.28 -17.49 -30.45
N PHE A 39 41.93 -17.19 -29.19
CA PHE A 39 41.44 -15.87 -28.80
C PHE A 39 42.48 -14.76 -29.00
N LEU A 40 43.75 -15.01 -28.66
CA LEU A 40 44.86 -14.07 -28.87
C LEU A 40 45.08 -13.80 -30.37
N SER A 41 45.10 -14.85 -31.21
CA SER A 41 45.20 -14.71 -32.67
C SER A 41 44.00 -13.95 -33.25
N PHE A 42 42.79 -14.19 -32.73
CA PHE A 42 41.59 -13.47 -33.15
C PHE A 42 41.58 -11.99 -32.72
N ALA A 43 42.14 -11.67 -31.54
CA ALA A 43 42.38 -10.31 -31.07
C ALA A 43 43.41 -9.56 -31.91
N ASP A 44 44.50 -10.23 -32.32
CA ASP A 44 45.52 -9.67 -33.22
C ASP A 44 44.94 -9.33 -34.60
N GLN A 45 44.03 -10.16 -35.11
CA GLN A 45 43.33 -9.92 -36.38
C GLN A 45 42.22 -8.87 -36.28
N ASN A 46 41.72 -8.57 -35.08
CA ASN A 46 40.61 -7.65 -34.84
C ASN A 46 40.89 -6.70 -33.66
N PRO A 47 41.86 -5.77 -33.78
CA PRO A 47 42.35 -4.95 -32.67
C PRO A 47 41.42 -3.79 -32.25
N ASP A 48 40.27 -3.61 -32.91
CA ASP A 48 39.21 -2.68 -32.50
C ASP A 48 38.14 -3.45 -31.70
N PRO A 49 37.83 -3.07 -30.44
CA PRO A 49 36.85 -3.77 -29.61
C PRO A 49 35.45 -3.93 -30.23
N THR A 50 34.99 -2.95 -31.01
CA THR A 50 33.66 -2.98 -31.66
C THR A 50 33.64 -4.02 -32.78
N VAL A 51 34.73 -4.11 -33.54
CA VAL A 51 34.91 -5.10 -34.61
C VAL A 51 35.14 -6.50 -34.02
N PHE A 52 35.89 -6.59 -32.93
CA PHE A 52 36.13 -7.82 -32.18
C PHE A 52 34.82 -8.44 -31.71
N TYR A 53 34.02 -7.72 -30.92
CA TYR A 53 32.75 -8.26 -30.41
C TYR A 53 31.79 -8.64 -31.54
N LYS A 54 31.68 -7.81 -32.58
CA LYS A 54 30.79 -8.11 -33.71
C LYS A 54 31.16 -9.42 -34.40
N LYS A 55 32.46 -9.66 -34.65
CA LYS A 55 32.93 -10.88 -35.32
C LYS A 55 33.06 -12.08 -34.38
N LEU A 56 33.21 -11.87 -33.07
CA LEU A 56 33.34 -12.97 -32.10
C LEU A 56 32.08 -13.86 -32.13
N MET A 57 30.91 -13.22 -32.19
CA MET A 57 29.61 -13.89 -32.37
C MET A 57 29.53 -14.77 -33.62
N ASP A 58 30.24 -14.41 -34.69
CA ASP A 58 30.25 -15.13 -35.97
C ASP A 58 31.44 -16.13 -36.07
N SER A 59 32.30 -16.23 -35.05
CA SER A 59 33.59 -16.92 -35.12
C SER A 59 33.59 -18.38 -34.66
N GLY A 60 32.57 -18.82 -33.92
CA GLY A 60 32.55 -20.12 -33.24
C GLY A 60 33.34 -20.18 -31.93
N LEU A 61 34.17 -19.17 -31.61
CA LEU A 61 35.02 -19.17 -30.42
C LEU A 61 34.22 -19.04 -29.11
N GLN A 62 33.05 -18.40 -29.14
CA GLN A 62 32.19 -18.27 -27.97
C GLN A 62 31.51 -19.60 -27.64
N GLU A 63 31.15 -20.39 -28.64
CA GLU A 63 30.62 -21.75 -28.53
C GLU A 63 31.70 -22.72 -28.02
N GLU A 64 32.92 -22.66 -28.59
CA GLU A 64 34.07 -23.43 -28.10
C GLU A 64 34.38 -23.11 -26.62
N TYR A 65 34.39 -21.83 -26.25
CA TYR A 65 34.55 -21.39 -24.86
C TYR A 65 33.45 -21.93 -23.94
N SER A 66 32.18 -21.78 -24.34
CA SER A 66 31.04 -22.21 -23.54
C SER A 66 31.00 -23.73 -23.34
N ALA A 67 31.42 -24.49 -24.34
CA ALA A 67 31.57 -25.94 -24.24
C ALA A 67 32.73 -26.33 -23.30
N LEU A 68 33.88 -25.67 -23.42
CA LEU A 68 35.07 -25.98 -22.62
C LEU A 68 34.90 -25.61 -21.14
N ILE A 69 34.37 -24.42 -20.82
CA ILE A 69 34.10 -24.04 -19.42
C ILE A 69 33.10 -25.00 -18.77
N THR A 70 32.10 -25.48 -19.51
CA THR A 70 31.16 -26.49 -19.02
C THR A 70 31.86 -27.81 -18.69
N LYS A 71 32.73 -28.33 -19.57
CA LYS A 71 33.54 -29.52 -19.29
C LYS A 71 34.43 -29.36 -18.04
N VAL A 72 35.13 -28.23 -17.93
CA VAL A 72 36.07 -27.96 -16.83
C VAL A 72 35.30 -27.81 -15.51
N ALA A 73 34.18 -27.10 -15.50
CA ALA A 73 33.31 -26.99 -14.33
C ALA A 73 32.76 -28.37 -13.90
N MET A 74 32.26 -29.18 -14.83
CA MET A 74 31.76 -30.53 -14.52
C MET A 74 32.84 -31.47 -13.98
N ALA A 75 34.06 -31.42 -14.54
CA ALA A 75 35.21 -32.19 -14.01
C ALA A 75 35.62 -31.70 -12.61
N SER A 76 35.69 -30.37 -12.39
CA SER A 76 36.00 -29.78 -11.09
C SER A 76 34.95 -30.13 -10.03
N MET A 77 33.67 -30.15 -10.40
CA MET A 77 32.53 -30.50 -9.54
C MET A 77 32.29 -32.01 -9.39
N GLN A 78 33.14 -32.86 -9.98
CA GLN A 78 33.04 -34.33 -9.94
C GLN A 78 31.77 -34.90 -10.59
N THR A 79 31.08 -34.14 -11.45
CA THR A 79 29.90 -34.59 -12.22
C THR A 79 30.27 -35.17 -13.60
N ALA A 80 31.55 -35.07 -13.98
CA ALA A 80 32.16 -35.74 -15.13
C ALA A 80 33.48 -36.43 -14.71
N ASP A 81 34.08 -37.21 -15.62
CA ASP A 81 35.43 -37.72 -15.41
C ASP A 81 36.49 -36.60 -15.44
N ALA A 82 37.76 -36.95 -15.14
CA ALA A 82 38.86 -35.98 -15.10
C ALA A 82 39.15 -35.31 -16.47
N HIS A 83 38.57 -35.79 -17.56
CA HIS A 83 38.68 -35.25 -18.91
C HIS A 83 37.42 -34.47 -19.34
N GLY A 84 36.46 -34.28 -18.43
CA GLY A 84 35.20 -33.58 -18.71
C GLY A 84 34.17 -34.42 -19.48
N ASN A 85 34.36 -35.74 -19.60
CA ASN A 85 33.35 -36.61 -20.19
C ASN A 85 32.33 -37.02 -19.12
N VAL A 86 31.07 -36.70 -19.34
CA VAL A 86 29.97 -37.24 -18.53
C VAL A 86 29.86 -38.74 -18.84
N LYS A 87 30.00 -39.58 -17.81
CA LYS A 87 29.59 -40.98 -17.90
C LYS A 87 28.06 -41.03 -17.99
N THR A 88 27.53 -41.05 -19.21
CA THR A 88 26.14 -41.39 -19.47
C THR A 88 25.92 -42.87 -19.20
N ASN A 89 25.82 -43.22 -17.92
CA ASN A 89 25.47 -44.56 -17.49
C ASN A 89 23.97 -44.76 -17.74
N TYR A 90 23.63 -45.25 -18.93
CA TYR A 90 22.28 -45.69 -19.28
C TYR A 90 21.94 -47.01 -18.56
N SER A 91 21.92 -46.98 -17.22
CA SER A 91 21.38 -48.05 -16.38
C SER A 91 19.89 -47.78 -16.16
N ASP A 92 19.05 -48.82 -16.34
CA ASP A 92 17.61 -48.75 -16.02
C ASP A 92 17.33 -48.63 -14.50
N GLU A 93 18.36 -48.68 -13.65
CA GLU A 93 18.28 -48.31 -12.25
C GLU A 93 18.19 -46.79 -12.12
N ALA A 94 17.05 -46.31 -11.61
CA ALA A 94 16.85 -44.90 -11.32
C ALA A 94 17.97 -44.39 -10.38
N PRO A 95 18.62 -43.25 -10.68
CA PRO A 95 19.62 -42.70 -9.79
C PRO A 95 18.98 -42.43 -8.42
N ALA A 96 19.65 -42.85 -7.35
CA ALA A 96 19.18 -42.62 -5.99
C ALA A 96 18.88 -41.11 -5.80
N PRO A 97 17.72 -40.73 -5.22
CA PRO A 97 17.40 -39.34 -4.99
C PRO A 97 18.52 -38.66 -4.21
N VAL A 98 19.09 -37.59 -4.78
CA VAL A 98 20.20 -36.82 -4.17
C VAL A 98 19.74 -36.12 -2.87
N VAL A 99 18.43 -36.02 -2.66
CA VAL A 99 17.76 -35.53 -1.47
C VAL A 99 16.54 -36.44 -1.22
N SER A 100 16.34 -36.90 0.02
CA SER A 100 15.13 -37.66 0.39
C SER A 100 13.89 -36.75 0.45
N VAL A 101 12.68 -37.31 0.34
CA VAL A 101 11.43 -36.52 0.46
C VAL A 101 11.36 -35.83 1.82
N LYS A 102 11.85 -36.49 2.88
CA LYS A 102 11.98 -35.90 4.21
C LYS A 102 12.88 -34.67 4.24
N GLU A 103 14.11 -34.76 3.72
CA GLU A 103 15.03 -33.62 3.65
C GLU A 103 14.48 -32.48 2.77
N PHE A 104 13.73 -32.81 1.71
CA PHE A 104 13.06 -31.82 0.88
C PHE A 104 11.94 -31.08 1.63
N VAL A 105 11.06 -31.76 2.37
CA VAL A 105 10.01 -31.06 3.12
C VAL A 105 10.57 -30.30 4.34
N GLU A 106 11.66 -30.77 4.94
CA GLU A 106 12.28 -30.15 6.13
C GLU A 106 12.74 -28.70 5.86
N GLN A 107 12.98 -28.29 4.61
CA GLN A 107 13.29 -26.89 4.27
C GLN A 107 12.19 -25.90 4.68
N TYR A 108 10.95 -26.39 4.83
CA TYR A 108 9.78 -25.59 5.23
C TYR A 108 9.59 -25.49 6.76
N SER A 109 10.43 -26.16 7.57
CA SER A 109 10.38 -26.14 9.04
C SER A 109 10.50 -24.74 9.65
N VAL A 110 11.41 -23.91 9.16
CA VAL A 110 11.64 -22.55 9.68
C VAL A 110 10.43 -21.62 9.42
N PRO A 111 9.85 -21.55 8.20
CA PRO A 111 8.57 -20.88 7.98
C PRO A 111 7.42 -21.41 8.86
N TYR A 112 7.25 -22.72 8.97
CA TYR A 112 6.20 -23.34 9.81
C TYR A 112 6.31 -22.90 11.27
N GLU A 113 7.50 -23.01 11.88
CA GLU A 113 7.74 -22.59 13.25
C GLU A 113 7.51 -21.09 13.47
N ASN A 114 7.68 -20.26 12.44
CA ASN A 114 7.37 -18.82 12.54
C ASN A 114 5.87 -18.54 12.49
N ILE A 115 5.10 -19.30 11.70
CA ILE A 115 3.64 -19.23 11.61
C ILE A 115 2.99 -19.76 12.89
N LYS A 116 3.41 -20.95 13.35
CA LYS A 116 2.95 -21.60 14.59
C LYS A 116 3.07 -20.70 15.82
N LYS A 117 4.19 -19.97 15.94
CA LYS A 117 4.41 -18.98 17.03
C LYS A 117 3.41 -17.82 17.04
N GLN A 118 2.69 -17.56 15.96
CA GLN A 118 1.67 -16.50 15.90
C GLN A 118 0.36 -16.92 16.56
N GLY A 119 0.03 -18.23 16.60
CA GLY A 119 -1.15 -18.77 17.27
C GLY A 119 -2.53 -18.42 16.67
N TYR A 120 -2.61 -17.50 15.68
CA TYR A 120 -3.86 -17.14 14.97
C TYR A 120 -3.90 -17.61 13.51
N ARG A 121 -2.85 -18.31 13.04
CA ARG A 121 -2.66 -18.69 11.62
C ARG A 121 -2.94 -20.18 11.39
N GLU A 122 -4.10 -20.62 11.83
CA GLU A 122 -4.47 -22.05 11.88
C GLU A 122 -4.54 -22.72 10.48
N ARG A 123 -5.01 -22.00 9.45
CA ARG A 123 -5.06 -22.53 8.09
C ARG A 123 -3.67 -22.55 7.45
N GLY A 124 -2.86 -21.53 7.72
CA GLY A 124 -1.43 -21.52 7.40
C GLY A 124 -0.70 -22.73 8.02
N GLU A 125 -0.87 -22.96 9.32
CA GLU A 125 -0.26 -24.09 10.04
C GLU A 125 -0.66 -25.44 9.43
N ALA A 126 -1.96 -25.66 9.21
CA ALA A 126 -2.47 -26.88 8.58
C ALA A 126 -1.95 -27.11 7.14
N ALA A 127 -1.72 -26.05 6.37
CA ALA A 127 -1.15 -26.15 5.03
C ALA A 127 0.31 -26.64 5.05
N TYR A 128 1.12 -26.20 6.02
CA TYR A 128 2.49 -26.69 6.22
C TYR A 128 2.51 -28.13 6.75
N GLU A 129 1.61 -28.50 7.67
CA GLU A 129 1.47 -29.88 8.14
C GLU A 129 1.11 -30.85 7.01
N ALA A 130 0.27 -30.42 6.05
CA ALA A 130 -0.01 -31.19 4.84
C ALA A 130 1.22 -31.37 3.92
N VAL A 131 2.15 -30.40 3.88
CA VAL A 131 3.43 -30.53 3.16
C VAL A 131 4.34 -31.55 3.86
N PHE A 132 4.51 -31.47 5.18
CA PHE A 132 5.35 -32.43 5.92
C PHE A 132 4.82 -33.86 5.82
N ALA A 133 3.50 -34.05 5.86
CA ALA A 133 2.83 -35.34 5.70
C ALA A 133 3.08 -36.03 4.34
N VAL A 134 3.67 -35.35 3.34
CA VAL A 134 4.11 -36.00 2.09
C VAL A 134 5.26 -36.99 2.35
N ALA A 135 6.15 -36.70 3.30
CA ALA A 135 7.25 -37.60 3.66
C ALA A 135 6.77 -38.91 4.32
N ASP A 136 5.63 -38.89 5.01
CA ASP A 136 5.02 -40.11 5.57
C ASP A 136 4.29 -40.95 4.49
N ARG A 137 4.13 -40.41 3.27
CA ARG A 137 3.37 -41.03 2.17
C ARG A 137 4.27 -41.65 1.10
N THR A 138 5.47 -41.11 0.87
CA THR A 138 6.44 -41.64 -0.09
C THR A 138 7.85 -41.09 0.15
N ASP A 139 8.85 -41.94 -0.08
CA ASP A 139 10.27 -41.55 -0.16
C ASP A 139 10.75 -41.31 -1.61
N ASN A 140 9.88 -41.54 -2.62
CA ASN A 140 10.19 -41.26 -4.02
C ASN A 140 9.89 -39.79 -4.36
N MET A 141 10.92 -39.04 -4.73
CA MET A 141 10.81 -37.61 -5.06
C MET A 141 9.85 -37.31 -6.22
N LEU A 142 9.75 -38.20 -7.22
CA LEU A 142 8.81 -38.02 -8.34
C LEU A 142 7.36 -38.18 -7.89
N ASP A 143 7.09 -39.15 -7.01
CA ASP A 143 5.75 -39.34 -6.43
C ASP A 143 5.39 -38.21 -5.47
N ALA A 144 6.38 -37.71 -4.70
CA ALA A 144 6.20 -36.56 -3.82
C ALA A 144 5.87 -35.28 -4.62
N GLN A 145 6.58 -35.01 -5.72
CA GLN A 145 6.26 -33.91 -6.64
C GLN A 145 4.84 -34.04 -7.21
N LEU A 146 4.46 -35.23 -7.68
CA LEU A 146 3.10 -35.49 -8.17
C LEU A 146 2.02 -35.29 -7.09
N ILE A 147 2.31 -35.59 -5.82
CA ILE A 147 1.40 -35.31 -4.70
C ILE A 147 1.31 -33.80 -4.45
N LEU A 148 2.46 -33.12 -4.30
CA LEU A 148 2.55 -31.67 -4.05
C LEU A 148 1.83 -30.85 -5.13
N GLU A 149 1.95 -31.23 -6.40
CA GLU A 149 1.26 -30.60 -7.54
C GLU A 149 -0.23 -30.91 -7.58
N LYS A 150 -0.64 -32.18 -7.45
CA LYS A 150 -2.06 -32.58 -7.53
C LYS A 150 -2.89 -32.00 -6.39
N GLU A 151 -2.32 -31.97 -5.19
CA GLU A 151 -2.99 -31.45 -3.98
C GLU A 151 -2.70 -29.96 -3.76
N ARG A 152 -1.82 -29.37 -4.58
CA ARG A 152 -1.44 -27.94 -4.60
C ARG A 152 -0.95 -27.44 -3.26
N LEU A 153 -0.13 -28.23 -2.58
CA LEU A 153 0.26 -28.00 -1.19
C LEU A 153 1.18 -26.77 -1.05
N LEU A 154 2.09 -26.55 -2.01
CA LEU A 154 2.96 -25.37 -2.03
C LEU A 154 2.22 -24.06 -2.34
N TRP A 155 1.08 -24.14 -3.05
CA TRP A 155 0.18 -23.00 -3.27
C TRP A 155 -0.63 -22.69 -1.99
N LYS A 156 -1.11 -23.72 -1.27
CA LYS A 156 -1.86 -23.56 -0.01
C LYS A 156 -1.07 -22.84 1.08
N ILE A 157 0.21 -23.14 1.25
CA ILE A 157 1.04 -22.46 2.27
C ILE A 157 1.13 -20.94 2.05
N VAL A 158 0.94 -20.46 0.81
CA VAL A 158 0.90 -19.03 0.47
C VAL A 158 -0.51 -18.47 0.64
N THR A 159 -1.53 -19.17 0.13
CA THR A 159 -2.90 -18.63 0.11
C THR A 159 -3.59 -18.69 1.47
N GLU A 160 -3.45 -19.78 2.20
CA GLU A 160 -4.10 -19.96 3.51
C GLU A 160 -3.50 -19.02 4.58
N ASP A 161 -2.17 -18.85 4.61
CA ASP A 161 -1.50 -17.87 5.49
C ASP A 161 -1.94 -16.43 5.19
N MET A 162 -2.07 -16.08 3.91
CA MET A 162 -2.56 -14.76 3.51
C MET A 162 -4.05 -14.56 3.82
N ILE A 163 -4.87 -15.60 3.80
CA ILE A 163 -6.27 -15.51 4.26
C ILE A 163 -6.32 -15.29 5.77
N ASP A 164 -5.51 -16.01 6.56
CA ASP A 164 -5.41 -15.82 8.03
C ASP A 164 -4.93 -14.42 8.43
N ILE A 165 -4.11 -13.77 7.60
CA ILE A 165 -3.70 -12.36 7.82
C ILE A 165 -4.82 -11.39 7.40
N LEU A 166 -5.37 -11.55 6.18
CA LEU A 166 -6.19 -10.52 5.55
C LEU A 166 -7.66 -10.58 5.96
N GLU A 167 -8.20 -11.75 6.32
CA GLU A 167 -9.59 -11.91 6.74
C GLU A 167 -9.89 -11.22 8.07
N PRO A 168 -9.13 -11.41 9.17
CA PRO A 168 -9.39 -10.70 10.43
C PRO A 168 -9.19 -9.19 10.32
N ILE A 169 -8.30 -8.72 9.43
CA ILE A 169 -8.18 -7.29 9.13
C ILE A 169 -9.44 -6.81 8.40
N SER A 170 -9.95 -7.56 7.41
CA SER A 170 -11.15 -7.19 6.65
C SER A 170 -12.42 -7.19 7.50
N GLU A 171 -12.53 -8.08 8.48
CA GLU A 171 -13.59 -8.08 9.49
C GLU A 171 -13.47 -6.90 10.48
N ALA A 172 -12.24 -6.41 10.68
CA ALA A 172 -11.94 -5.31 11.58
C ALA A 172 -12.02 -3.91 10.96
N MET A 173 -12.19 -3.81 9.63
CA MET A 173 -12.47 -2.56 8.95
C MET A 173 -13.95 -2.22 9.00
N ASP A 174 -14.26 -0.92 9.04
CA ASP A 174 -15.65 -0.46 8.97
C ASP A 174 -16.24 -0.80 7.58
N PRO A 175 -17.31 -1.62 7.49
CA PRO A 175 -17.90 -2.03 6.21
C PRO A 175 -18.51 -0.84 5.43
N LEU A 176 -18.76 0.29 6.10
CA LEU A 176 -19.22 1.53 5.47
C LEU A 176 -18.08 2.33 4.81
N GLN A 177 -16.82 1.92 5.00
CA GLN A 177 -15.61 2.60 4.51
C GLN A 177 -15.02 1.97 3.26
N THR A 178 -15.87 1.83 2.23
CA THR A 178 -15.57 1.23 0.93
C THR A 178 -14.25 1.71 0.32
N ALA A 179 -13.93 3.01 0.42
CA ALA A 179 -12.69 3.59 -0.09
C ALA A 179 -11.41 2.96 0.48
N PHE A 180 -11.47 2.47 1.72
CA PHE A 180 -10.35 1.83 2.41
C PHE A 180 -10.40 0.31 2.28
N THR A 181 -11.60 -0.29 2.20
CA THR A 181 -11.77 -1.75 2.15
C THR A 181 -11.63 -2.37 0.76
N ILE A 182 -11.84 -1.62 -0.35
CA ILE A 182 -11.80 -2.13 -1.74
C ILE A 182 -10.56 -2.99 -2.03
N ASN A 183 -9.37 -2.52 -1.65
CA ASN A 183 -8.12 -3.20 -1.98
C ASN A 183 -8.00 -4.52 -1.23
N LEU A 184 -8.27 -4.50 0.07
CA LEU A 184 -8.21 -5.66 0.95
C LEU A 184 -9.27 -6.71 0.59
N GLN A 185 -10.53 -6.29 0.41
CA GLN A 185 -11.63 -7.18 0.01
C GLN A 185 -11.37 -7.82 -1.36
N THR A 186 -10.86 -7.05 -2.33
CA THR A 186 -10.48 -7.58 -3.65
C THR A 186 -9.37 -8.61 -3.51
N GLN A 187 -8.33 -8.31 -2.74
CA GLN A 187 -7.19 -9.20 -2.55
C GLN A 187 -7.58 -10.49 -1.82
N LEU A 188 -8.37 -10.39 -0.75
CA LEU A 188 -8.92 -11.54 -0.03
C LEU A 188 -9.82 -12.40 -0.93
N ALA A 189 -10.66 -11.78 -1.77
CA ALA A 189 -11.51 -12.49 -2.73
C ALA A 189 -10.69 -13.20 -3.83
N ILE A 190 -9.50 -12.71 -4.16
CA ILE A 190 -8.57 -13.38 -5.08
C ILE A 190 -7.92 -14.58 -4.39
N TYR A 191 -7.37 -14.42 -3.18
CA TYR A 191 -6.78 -15.53 -2.43
C TYR A 191 -7.76 -16.68 -2.18
N LYS A 192 -9.03 -16.37 -1.89
CA LYS A 192 -10.11 -17.36 -1.73
C LYS A 192 -10.60 -18.02 -3.03
N LYS A 193 -10.20 -17.54 -4.21
CA LYS A 193 -10.73 -17.99 -5.51
C LYS A 193 -9.67 -18.58 -6.43
N ALA A 194 -8.45 -18.03 -6.44
CA ALA A 194 -7.35 -18.55 -7.23
C ALA A 194 -7.11 -20.02 -6.84
N ASN A 195 -6.77 -20.86 -7.81
CA ASN A 195 -6.57 -22.29 -7.58
C ASN A 195 -5.13 -22.73 -7.87
N SER A 196 -4.30 -21.90 -8.51
CA SER A 196 -2.86 -22.14 -8.71
C SER A 196 -2.07 -20.84 -8.56
N ASP A 197 -0.74 -20.94 -8.52
CA ASP A 197 0.15 -19.79 -8.40
C ASP A 197 0.09 -18.88 -9.64
N GLU A 198 -0.03 -19.44 -10.85
CA GLU A 198 -0.18 -18.66 -12.09
C GLU A 198 -1.54 -17.96 -12.15
N GLU A 199 -2.62 -18.62 -11.71
CA GLU A 199 -3.94 -18.00 -11.61
C GLU A 199 -3.92 -16.88 -10.55
N LEU A 200 -3.25 -17.08 -9.42
CA LEU A 200 -3.08 -16.09 -8.37
C LEU A 200 -2.33 -14.86 -8.87
N VAL A 201 -1.17 -15.04 -9.51
CA VAL A 201 -0.38 -13.95 -10.11
C VAL A 201 -1.20 -13.19 -11.14
N TYR A 202 -1.82 -13.89 -12.11
CA TYR A 202 -2.66 -13.27 -13.13
C TYR A 202 -3.83 -12.46 -12.52
N LEU A 203 -4.51 -13.01 -11.51
CA LEU A 203 -5.62 -12.33 -10.86
C LEU A 203 -5.16 -11.12 -10.03
N ILE A 204 -4.01 -11.19 -9.36
CA ILE A 204 -3.41 -10.07 -8.64
C ILE A 204 -3.03 -8.95 -9.63
N GLU A 205 -2.25 -9.25 -10.67
CA GLU A 205 -1.85 -8.26 -11.70
C GLU A 205 -3.06 -7.57 -12.33
N LYS A 206 -4.05 -8.37 -12.76
CA LYS A 206 -5.32 -7.86 -13.28
C LYS A 206 -6.06 -6.99 -12.27
N SER A 207 -5.92 -7.28 -10.98
CA SER A 207 -6.58 -6.53 -9.91
C SER A 207 -5.98 -5.16 -9.66
N GLU A 208 -4.67 -4.99 -9.76
CA GLU A 208 -4.04 -3.68 -9.51
C GLU A 208 -4.60 -2.60 -10.44
N PHE A 209 -4.86 -2.93 -11.71
CA PHE A 209 -5.46 -2.00 -12.67
C PHE A 209 -6.87 -1.52 -12.27
N TYR A 210 -7.75 -2.38 -11.74
CA TYR A 210 -9.12 -1.98 -11.37
C TYR A 210 -9.27 -1.57 -9.89
N LYS A 211 -8.40 -2.04 -9.00
CA LYS A 211 -8.31 -1.63 -7.59
C LYS A 211 -8.01 -0.13 -7.49
N MET A 212 -7.01 0.36 -8.23
CA MET A 212 -6.64 1.78 -8.22
C MET A 212 -7.81 2.65 -8.68
N ALA A 213 -8.43 2.35 -9.83
CA ALA A 213 -9.55 3.11 -10.35
C ALA A 213 -10.74 3.17 -9.37
N LYS A 214 -11.13 2.04 -8.78
CA LYS A 214 -12.21 1.98 -7.78
C LYS A 214 -11.86 2.73 -6.49
N THR A 215 -10.60 2.66 -6.05
CA THR A 215 -10.13 3.41 -4.87
C THR A 215 -10.15 4.91 -5.13
N GLU A 216 -9.66 5.37 -6.28
CA GLU A 216 -9.67 6.79 -6.66
C GLU A 216 -11.11 7.31 -6.83
N GLU A 217 -12.01 6.51 -7.39
CA GLU A 217 -13.44 6.84 -7.47
C GLU A 217 -14.06 7.02 -6.08
N ALA A 218 -13.84 6.06 -5.17
CA ALA A 218 -14.38 6.09 -3.81
C ALA A 218 -13.82 7.27 -3.00
N ILE A 219 -12.52 7.55 -3.09
CA ILE A 219 -11.87 8.73 -2.49
C ILE A 219 -12.42 10.03 -3.08
N THR A 220 -12.70 10.07 -4.39
CA THR A 220 -13.28 11.25 -5.04
C THR A 220 -14.72 11.50 -4.57
N ARG A 221 -15.54 10.45 -4.47
CA ARG A 221 -16.90 10.50 -3.92
C ARG A 221 -16.90 11.07 -2.50
N MET A 222 -16.11 10.44 -1.62
CA MET A 222 -15.82 10.89 -0.26
C MET A 222 -15.41 12.37 -0.20
N THR A 223 -14.44 12.79 -1.02
CA THR A 223 -13.89 14.16 -0.99
C THR A 223 -14.92 15.22 -1.39
N MET A 224 -15.78 14.96 -2.38
CA MET A 224 -16.84 15.91 -2.75
C MET A 224 -17.91 16.00 -1.67
N VAL A 225 -18.23 14.91 -0.99
CA VAL A 225 -19.22 14.87 0.09
C VAL A 225 -18.72 15.66 1.30
N ILE A 226 -17.46 15.45 1.71
CA ILE A 226 -16.78 16.29 2.70
C ILE A 226 -16.77 17.77 2.26
N SER A 227 -16.54 18.03 0.98
CA SER A 227 -16.54 19.40 0.43
C SER A 227 -17.93 20.04 0.47
N LEU A 228 -18.99 19.29 0.16
CA LEU A 228 -20.38 19.73 0.24
C LEU A 228 -20.73 20.10 1.67
N ALA A 229 -20.45 19.23 2.64
CA ALA A 229 -20.63 19.50 4.05
C ALA A 229 -19.84 20.74 4.51
N ASN A 230 -18.56 20.86 4.15
CA ASN A 230 -17.75 22.04 4.45
C ASN A 230 -18.28 23.34 3.83
N LEU A 231 -18.88 23.30 2.65
CA LEU A 231 -19.51 24.46 2.02
C LEU A 231 -20.80 24.87 2.75
N LEU A 232 -21.65 23.89 3.10
CA LEU A 232 -22.86 24.11 3.91
C LEU A 232 -22.51 24.67 5.30
N MET A 233 -21.46 24.14 5.92
CA MET A 233 -20.88 24.64 7.15
C MET A 233 -20.48 26.13 7.02
N LYS A 234 -19.59 26.46 6.08
CA LYS A 234 -19.14 27.84 5.87
C LYS A 234 -20.29 28.78 5.52
N TYR A 235 -21.33 28.28 4.84
CA TYR A 235 -22.55 29.02 4.54
C TYR A 235 -23.32 29.40 5.81
N CYS A 236 -23.51 28.47 6.75
CA CYS A 236 -24.16 28.74 8.03
C CYS A 236 -23.30 29.68 8.91
N GLN A 237 -21.98 29.51 8.93
CA GLN A 237 -21.07 30.42 9.65
C GLN A 237 -21.20 31.85 9.13
N ALA A 238 -21.16 32.03 7.79
CA ALA A 238 -21.36 33.33 7.17
C ALA A 238 -22.75 33.92 7.54
N LYS A 239 -23.80 33.11 7.53
CA LYS A 239 -25.16 33.53 7.92
C LYS A 239 -25.24 33.96 9.40
N ASN A 240 -24.62 33.21 10.31
CA ASN A 240 -24.56 33.57 11.73
C ASN A 240 -23.78 34.87 11.98
N ILE A 241 -22.67 35.12 11.27
CA ILE A 241 -21.91 36.38 11.38
C ILE A 241 -22.77 37.59 10.99
N VAL A 242 -23.73 37.44 10.06
CA VAL A 242 -24.70 38.50 9.73
C VAL A 242 -25.68 38.75 10.90
N PHE A 243 -26.09 37.70 11.62
CA PHE A 243 -27.00 37.82 12.77
C PHE A 243 -26.33 38.35 14.05
N GLU A 244 -25.06 38.03 14.29
CA GLU A 244 -24.33 38.49 15.48
C GLU A 244 -23.98 39.99 15.43
N TRP A 245 -24.01 40.61 14.24
CA TRP A 245 -24.07 42.05 13.96
C TRP A 245 -23.14 43.00 14.76
N GLN A 246 -22.02 42.51 15.30
CA GLN A 246 -21.12 43.34 16.12
C GLN A 246 -20.19 44.29 15.31
N LYS A 247 -20.01 44.09 14.00
CA LYS A 247 -19.13 44.93 13.13
C LYS A 247 -19.60 44.96 11.66
N ASP A 248 -20.04 46.12 11.17
CA ASP A 248 -20.56 46.30 9.79
C ASP A 248 -19.64 45.79 8.67
N PHE A 249 -18.32 45.97 8.81
CA PHE A 249 -17.35 45.50 7.82
C PHE A 249 -17.38 43.97 7.65
N LEU A 250 -17.59 43.22 8.74
CA LEU A 250 -17.69 41.76 8.70
C LEU A 250 -19.03 41.31 8.10
N ALA A 251 -20.13 42.00 8.39
CA ALA A 251 -21.44 41.69 7.84
C ALA A 251 -21.47 41.77 6.31
N LYS A 252 -20.88 42.82 5.70
CA LYS A 252 -20.82 42.95 4.23
C LYS A 252 -20.01 41.81 3.58
N GLY A 253 -18.88 41.44 4.18
CA GLY A 253 -18.09 40.30 3.73
C GLY A 253 -18.85 38.97 3.87
N ALA A 254 -19.54 38.77 4.99
CA ALA A 254 -20.32 37.57 5.27
C ALA A 254 -21.49 37.38 4.28
N VAL A 255 -22.22 38.45 3.92
CA VAL A 255 -23.27 38.37 2.88
C VAL A 255 -22.69 37.97 1.52
N ALA A 256 -21.55 38.54 1.12
CA ALA A 256 -20.88 38.18 -0.13
C ALA A 256 -20.43 36.70 -0.13
N SER A 257 -19.83 36.24 0.97
CA SER A 257 -19.47 34.84 1.18
C SER A 257 -20.68 33.91 1.12
N MET A 258 -21.79 34.26 1.79
CA MET A 258 -23.03 33.49 1.79
C MET A 258 -23.57 33.29 0.36
N VAL A 259 -23.59 34.34 -0.46
CA VAL A 259 -24.02 34.26 -1.87
C VAL A 259 -23.07 33.41 -2.71
N GLY A 260 -21.75 33.60 -2.56
CA GLY A 260 -20.75 32.82 -3.28
C GLY A 260 -20.80 31.32 -2.94
N LEU A 261 -20.94 30.99 -1.65
CA LEU A 261 -21.07 29.62 -1.16
C LEU A 261 -22.37 28.97 -1.67
N ARG A 262 -23.49 29.68 -1.67
CA ARG A 262 -24.76 29.18 -2.25
C ARG A 262 -24.63 28.82 -3.73
N ILE A 263 -23.90 29.62 -4.52
CA ILE A 263 -23.60 29.31 -5.93
C ILE A 263 -22.68 28.08 -6.04
N ALA A 264 -21.66 27.96 -5.18
CA ALA A 264 -20.76 26.81 -5.17
C ALA A 264 -21.50 25.51 -4.82
N ILE A 265 -22.36 25.53 -3.79
CA ILE A 265 -23.20 24.38 -3.38
C ILE A 265 -24.15 23.98 -4.53
N ARG A 266 -24.83 24.94 -5.17
CA ARG A 266 -25.69 24.68 -6.36
C ARG A 266 -24.90 23.96 -7.46
N LYS A 267 -23.69 24.42 -7.78
CA LYS A 267 -22.83 23.80 -8.80
C LYS A 267 -22.37 22.39 -8.41
N LEU A 268 -22.01 22.18 -7.14
CA LEU A 268 -21.56 20.87 -6.66
C LEU A 268 -22.71 19.85 -6.63
N LEU A 269 -23.90 20.23 -6.15
CA LEU A 269 -25.10 19.37 -6.21
C LEU A 269 -25.47 19.03 -7.65
N LYS A 270 -25.36 19.99 -8.57
CA LYS A 270 -25.58 19.76 -10.01
C LYS A 270 -24.57 18.75 -10.57
N PHE A 271 -23.29 18.90 -10.26
CA PHE A 271 -22.22 17.97 -10.67
C PHE A 271 -22.47 16.54 -10.13
N ILE A 272 -22.80 16.40 -8.85
CA ILE A 272 -23.10 15.09 -8.23
C ILE A 272 -24.28 14.41 -8.94
N LYS A 273 -25.32 15.17 -9.28
CA LYS A 273 -26.46 14.66 -10.04
C LYS A 273 -26.10 14.23 -11.46
N GLU A 274 -25.32 15.04 -12.18
CA GLU A 274 -24.98 14.78 -13.59
C GLU A 274 -23.97 13.65 -13.76
N GLU A 275 -22.93 13.58 -12.89
CA GLU A 275 -21.84 12.59 -13.02
C GLU A 275 -22.12 11.29 -12.28
N TRP A 276 -22.84 11.31 -11.14
CA TRP A 276 -23.08 10.12 -10.32
C TRP A 276 -24.54 9.65 -10.32
N GLY A 277 -25.45 10.42 -10.94
CA GLY A 277 -26.88 10.10 -10.95
C GLY A 277 -27.57 10.21 -9.59
N MET A 278 -26.95 10.89 -8.62
CA MET A 278 -27.41 10.96 -7.22
C MET A 278 -27.98 12.34 -6.88
N GLU A 279 -29.13 12.37 -6.22
CA GLU A 279 -29.65 13.53 -5.50
C GLU A 279 -29.10 13.59 -4.07
N PHE A 280 -29.31 14.71 -3.38
CA PHE A 280 -28.90 14.85 -1.98
C PHE A 280 -29.57 13.82 -1.05
N SER A 281 -30.81 13.43 -1.34
CA SER A 281 -31.51 12.34 -0.64
C SER A 281 -30.76 11.01 -0.72
N ASP A 282 -30.12 10.73 -1.84
CA ASP A 282 -29.45 9.45 -2.10
C ASP A 282 -28.11 9.40 -1.36
N LEU A 283 -27.38 10.53 -1.33
CA LEU A 283 -26.19 10.71 -0.47
C LEU A 283 -26.52 10.53 1.02
N MET A 284 -27.73 10.91 1.44
CA MET A 284 -28.21 10.81 2.82
C MET A 284 -28.80 9.43 3.17
N ALA A 285 -29.09 8.60 2.16
CA ALA A 285 -29.55 7.23 2.31
C ALA A 285 -28.39 6.21 2.35
N ASP A 286 -27.25 6.51 1.72
CA ASP A 286 -26.01 5.74 1.84
C ASP A 286 -25.32 6.07 3.18
N GLU A 287 -25.40 5.15 4.15
CA GLU A 287 -24.83 5.36 5.49
C GLU A 287 -23.30 5.59 5.48
N GLY A 288 -22.55 5.09 4.49
CA GLY A 288 -21.11 5.34 4.37
C GLY A 288 -20.81 6.76 3.91
N ILE A 289 -21.50 7.22 2.86
CA ILE A 289 -21.42 8.61 2.36
C ILE A 289 -21.92 9.59 3.43
N LYS A 290 -23.00 9.25 4.11
CA LYS A 290 -23.63 10.07 5.17
C LYS A 290 -22.69 10.36 6.33
N ILE A 291 -21.79 9.44 6.71
CA ILE A 291 -20.76 9.73 7.73
C ILE A 291 -19.83 10.86 7.27
N TRP A 292 -19.45 10.89 5.99
CA TRP A 292 -18.60 11.95 5.43
C TRP A 292 -19.29 13.31 5.37
N MET A 293 -20.62 13.36 5.35
CA MET A 293 -21.39 14.60 5.53
C MET A 293 -21.23 15.21 6.95
N LEU A 294 -20.76 14.45 7.94
CA LEU A 294 -20.44 14.96 9.28
C LEU A 294 -19.00 15.47 9.41
N VAL A 295 -18.25 15.62 8.31
CA VAL A 295 -16.85 16.11 8.28
C VAL A 295 -16.01 15.46 9.40
N PRO A 296 -15.86 14.13 9.35
CA PRO A 296 -15.20 13.41 10.42
C PRO A 296 -13.72 13.80 10.53
N ALA A 297 -13.22 13.85 11.75
CA ALA A 297 -11.84 14.11 12.08
C ALA A 297 -11.20 12.84 12.69
N ASN A 298 -9.90 12.67 12.45
CA ASN A 298 -9.10 11.57 12.96
C ASN A 298 -9.67 10.18 12.63
N ALA A 299 -9.80 9.87 11.33
CA ALA A 299 -9.84 8.49 10.88
C ALA A 299 -8.51 7.80 11.21
N ASP A 300 -8.55 6.52 11.60
CA ASP A 300 -7.34 5.70 11.72
C ASP A 300 -6.99 4.96 10.41
N ALA A 301 -5.92 4.15 10.45
CA ALA A 301 -5.42 3.39 9.30
C ALA A 301 -6.44 2.37 8.73
N PHE A 302 -7.54 2.11 9.44
CA PHE A 302 -8.60 1.17 9.05
C PHE A 302 -9.91 1.89 8.70
N GLY A 303 -9.85 3.23 8.54
CA GLY A 303 -10.99 4.08 8.16
C GLY A 303 -11.93 4.44 9.31
N ARG A 304 -11.67 3.99 10.55
CA ARG A 304 -12.60 4.21 11.67
C ARG A 304 -12.45 5.62 12.24
N PHE A 305 -13.55 6.36 12.36
CA PHE A 305 -13.55 7.74 12.85
C PHE A 305 -13.57 7.85 14.37
N LYS A 306 -12.79 8.79 14.90
CA LYS A 306 -12.76 9.09 16.34
C LYS A 306 -13.67 10.25 16.71
N THR A 307 -13.90 11.20 15.81
CA THR A 307 -14.78 12.36 16.02
C THR A 307 -15.51 12.76 14.74
N ALA A 308 -16.75 13.23 14.86
CA ALA A 308 -17.61 13.70 13.75
C ALA A 308 -18.57 14.78 14.27
N LEU A 309 -19.12 15.63 13.38
CA LEU A 309 -20.16 16.60 13.73
C LEU A 309 -21.39 15.90 14.32
N HIS A 310 -22.22 16.64 15.06
CA HIS A 310 -23.43 16.06 15.64
C HIS A 310 -24.45 15.65 14.55
N PRO A 311 -25.03 14.43 14.59
CA PRO A 311 -25.97 13.95 13.57
C PRO A 311 -27.21 14.82 13.32
N GLN A 312 -27.60 15.68 14.27
CA GLN A 312 -28.68 16.66 14.04
C GLN A 312 -28.36 17.66 12.90
N ASN A 313 -27.08 17.85 12.55
CA ASN A 313 -26.68 18.71 11.43
C ASN A 313 -27.22 18.21 10.08
N TYR A 314 -27.54 16.92 9.94
CA TYR A 314 -28.20 16.38 8.73
C TYR A 314 -29.52 17.11 8.42
N ILE A 315 -30.36 17.31 9.44
CA ILE A 315 -31.66 17.98 9.33
C ILE A 315 -31.46 19.44 8.90
N VAL A 316 -30.41 20.09 9.40
CA VAL A 316 -30.08 21.48 9.06
C VAL A 316 -29.55 21.61 7.63
N PHE A 317 -28.71 20.66 7.20
CA PHE A 317 -28.20 20.61 5.83
C PHE A 317 -29.31 20.33 4.82
N GLU A 318 -30.24 19.43 5.13
CA GLU A 318 -31.42 19.15 4.30
C GLU A 318 -32.34 20.37 4.19
N ASP A 319 -32.69 21.03 5.31
CA ASP A 319 -33.51 22.25 5.32
C ASP A 319 -32.86 23.41 4.55
N ILE A 320 -31.54 23.55 4.63
CA ILE A 320 -30.79 24.53 3.84
C ILE A 320 -30.83 24.17 2.36
N ILE A 321 -30.58 22.91 1.99
CA ILE A 321 -30.56 22.49 0.59
C ILE A 321 -31.92 22.68 -0.06
N GLU A 322 -32.98 22.13 0.52
CA GLU A 322 -34.31 22.16 -0.07
C GLU A 322 -34.95 23.55 -0.03
N ASN A 323 -34.75 24.31 1.05
CA ASN A 323 -35.46 25.58 1.25
C ASN A 323 -34.62 26.85 1.00
N GLU A 324 -33.29 26.79 0.93
CA GLU A 324 -32.40 27.95 0.62
C GLU A 324 -31.58 27.76 -0.66
N ILE A 325 -30.94 26.61 -0.84
CA ILE A 325 -30.04 26.38 -1.98
C ILE A 325 -30.83 26.14 -3.26
N LYS A 326 -31.73 25.13 -3.30
CA LYS A 326 -32.48 24.73 -4.49
C LYS A 326 -33.51 25.78 -4.94
N LYS A 327 -34.16 26.48 -4.00
CA LYS A 327 -35.15 27.54 -4.31
C LYS A 327 -34.49 28.83 -4.77
N ASP A 328 -35.13 29.52 -5.72
CA ASP A 328 -34.67 30.82 -6.20
C ASP A 328 -35.23 32.00 -5.40
N ILE A 329 -34.92 32.00 -4.10
CA ILE A 329 -35.22 33.11 -3.17
C ILE A 329 -34.04 34.08 -3.06
N SER A 330 -34.31 35.34 -2.73
CA SER A 330 -33.30 36.39 -2.56
C SER A 330 -32.44 36.17 -1.30
N ALA A 331 -31.28 36.85 -1.24
CA ALA A 331 -30.44 36.84 -0.05
C ALA A 331 -31.13 37.45 1.19
N ALA A 332 -32.07 38.39 0.99
CA ALA A 332 -32.86 38.98 2.07
C ALA A 332 -33.84 37.95 2.66
N GLU A 333 -34.56 37.21 1.81
CA GLU A 333 -35.49 36.16 2.25
C GLU A 333 -34.77 35.01 2.96
N VAL A 334 -33.57 34.64 2.49
CA VAL A 334 -32.66 33.70 3.17
C VAL A 334 -32.33 34.18 4.59
N LEU A 335 -31.96 35.45 4.76
CA LEU A 335 -31.59 36.02 6.07
C LEU A 335 -32.79 36.17 7.00
N LEU A 336 -34.01 36.37 6.48
CA LEU A 336 -35.22 36.44 7.30
C LEU A 336 -35.68 35.05 7.80
N ARG A 337 -35.11 33.96 7.29
CA ARG A 337 -35.45 32.60 7.73
C ARG A 337 -34.66 32.18 8.96
N LYS A 338 -35.40 31.76 10.00
CA LYS A 338 -34.84 31.04 11.15
C LYS A 338 -34.36 29.66 10.67
N LEU A 339 -33.10 29.32 10.99
CA LEU A 339 -32.55 27.98 10.85
C LEU A 339 -32.50 27.30 12.22
N PRO A 340 -32.57 25.96 12.29
CA PRO A 340 -32.11 25.23 13.47
C PRO A 340 -30.61 25.46 13.69
N ALA A 341 -30.15 25.32 14.94
CA ALA A 341 -28.74 25.50 15.26
C ALA A 341 -27.88 24.41 14.60
N VAL A 342 -26.80 24.82 13.92
CA VAL A 342 -25.73 23.91 13.51
C VAL A 342 -24.79 23.70 14.70
N PHE A 343 -24.54 22.44 15.03
CA PHE A 343 -23.60 22.04 16.06
C PHE A 343 -22.20 21.97 15.48
N TRP A 344 -21.44 23.05 15.69
CA TRP A 344 -20.02 23.15 15.35
C TRP A 344 -19.16 22.27 16.26
N PHE A 345 -17.97 21.91 15.79
CA PHE A 345 -16.88 21.52 16.68
C PHE A 345 -16.37 22.74 17.47
N ASP A 346 -17.16 23.20 18.44
CA ASP A 346 -16.65 24.02 19.54
C ASP A 346 -17.26 23.63 20.90
N PHE A 347 -17.50 22.33 21.09
CA PHE A 347 -17.59 21.79 22.44
C PHE A 347 -16.19 21.92 23.07
N LYS A 348 -16.06 22.81 24.06
CA LYS A 348 -14.88 22.94 24.92
C LYS A 348 -15.29 22.63 26.35
N GLY A 349 -14.39 22.00 27.10
CA GLY A 349 -14.63 21.59 28.49
C GLY A 349 -15.14 20.15 28.61
N ASP A 350 -15.69 19.83 29.78
CA ASP A 350 -15.85 18.44 30.23
C ASP A 350 -16.87 17.63 29.40
N GLU A 351 -17.86 18.29 28.81
CA GLU A 351 -18.86 17.66 27.93
C GLU A 351 -18.26 17.15 26.61
N TYR A 352 -17.24 17.84 26.07
CA TYR A 352 -16.49 17.36 24.91
C TYR A 352 -15.70 16.10 25.24
N ASN A 353 -14.95 16.15 26.36
CA ASN A 353 -14.13 15.02 26.80
C ASN A 353 -15.01 13.80 27.10
N ALA A 354 -16.13 13.98 27.80
CA ALA A 354 -17.10 12.92 28.07
C ALA A 354 -17.67 12.30 26.79
N TYR A 355 -18.01 13.10 25.76
CA TYR A 355 -18.48 12.57 24.49
C TYR A 355 -17.38 11.81 23.72
N VAL A 356 -16.16 12.35 23.67
CA VAL A 356 -15.00 11.71 23.04
C VAL A 356 -14.65 10.40 23.75
N ASP A 357 -14.64 10.37 25.08
CA ASP A 357 -14.39 9.17 25.88
C ASP A 357 -15.48 8.11 25.67
N VAL A 358 -16.75 8.49 25.62
CA VAL A 358 -17.86 7.57 25.31
C VAL A 358 -17.79 7.04 23.89
N ALA A 359 -17.42 7.88 22.90
CA ALA A 359 -17.23 7.43 21.52
C ALA A 359 -16.02 6.49 21.39
N ALA A 360 -14.90 6.83 22.02
CA ALA A 360 -13.69 6.01 22.06
C ALA A 360 -13.91 4.68 22.81
N GLN A 361 -14.69 4.67 23.89
CA GLN A 361 -15.08 3.43 24.58
C GLN A 361 -16.05 2.59 23.76
N LYS A 362 -17.03 3.18 23.06
CA LYS A 362 -17.90 2.46 22.13
C LYS A 362 -17.10 1.84 20.99
N ALA A 363 -16.14 2.58 20.42
CA ALA A 363 -15.20 2.04 19.45
C ALA A 363 -14.38 0.90 20.07
N LYS A 364 -13.75 1.09 21.23
CA LYS A 364 -12.96 0.05 21.90
C LYS A 364 -13.79 -1.21 22.20
N ALA A 365 -15.04 -1.08 22.63
CA ALA A 365 -15.94 -2.20 22.90
C ALA A 365 -16.38 -2.93 21.62
N ALA A 366 -16.79 -2.19 20.58
CA ALA A 366 -17.14 -2.75 19.28
C ALA A 366 -15.95 -3.47 18.61
N ASN A 367 -14.73 -3.09 18.95
CA ASN A 367 -13.51 -3.68 18.40
C ASN A 367 -12.82 -4.71 19.32
N ALA A 368 -13.36 -4.98 20.51
CA ALA A 368 -12.73 -5.87 21.49
C ALA A 368 -12.73 -7.36 21.08
N SER A 369 -13.68 -7.77 20.26
CA SER A 369 -13.79 -9.14 19.72
C SER A 369 -12.95 -9.40 18.48
N LEU A 370 -12.30 -8.37 17.92
CA LEU A 370 -11.55 -8.48 16.67
C LEU A 370 -10.10 -8.87 16.96
N THR A 371 -9.68 -10.02 16.44
CA THR A 371 -8.34 -10.61 16.65
C THR A 371 -7.21 -9.62 16.34
N TYR A 372 -7.38 -8.78 15.32
CA TYR A 372 -6.40 -7.73 14.98
C TYR A 372 -6.13 -6.74 16.13
N TYR A 373 -7.14 -6.32 16.90
CA TYR A 373 -6.94 -5.37 18.01
C TYR A 373 -6.42 -6.04 19.27
N GLN A 374 -6.74 -7.31 19.48
CA GLN A 374 -6.10 -8.12 20.52
C GLN A 374 -4.60 -8.27 20.23
N TYR A 375 -4.24 -8.51 18.97
CA TYR A 375 -2.85 -8.57 18.51
C TYR A 375 -2.17 -7.18 18.49
N LEU A 376 -2.86 -6.10 18.13
CA LEU A 376 -2.31 -4.74 18.19
C LEU A 376 -2.05 -4.28 19.63
N ASP A 377 -2.96 -4.55 20.57
CA ASP A 377 -2.75 -4.27 21.99
C ASP A 377 -1.55 -5.10 22.50
N GLN A 378 -1.46 -6.39 22.16
CA GLN A 378 -0.29 -7.24 22.47
C GLN A 378 1.02 -6.71 21.88
N LEU A 379 1.05 -6.29 20.60
CA LEU A 379 2.21 -5.66 19.96
C LEU A 379 2.58 -4.33 20.62
N SER A 380 1.59 -3.53 21.02
CA SER A 380 1.84 -2.25 21.70
C SER A 380 2.42 -2.45 23.10
N VAL A 381 2.02 -3.51 23.79
CA VAL A 381 2.55 -3.92 25.10
C VAL A 381 3.97 -4.51 24.96
N ALA A 382 4.19 -5.38 23.97
CA ALA A 382 5.50 -5.97 23.69
C ALA A 382 6.52 -4.95 23.16
N GLY A 383 6.07 -3.98 22.35
CA GLY A 383 6.90 -2.89 21.82
C GLY A 383 7.17 -1.75 22.81
N ALA A 384 6.44 -1.67 23.93
CA ALA A 384 6.55 -0.57 24.89
C ALA A 384 7.92 -0.45 25.56
N GLU A 385 8.69 -1.55 25.67
CA GLU A 385 10.07 -1.53 26.19
C GLU A 385 11.08 -0.91 25.20
N TYR A 386 10.76 -0.90 23.91
CA TYR A 386 11.66 -0.47 22.84
C TYR A 386 11.34 0.94 22.29
N LEU A 387 10.22 1.54 22.72
CA LEU A 387 9.86 2.92 22.36
C LEU A 387 10.62 3.92 23.26
N PRO A 388 11.20 5.01 22.70
CA PRO A 388 11.83 6.06 23.49
C PRO A 388 10.81 6.70 24.45
N LYS A 389 11.05 6.60 25.76
CA LYS A 389 10.19 7.20 26.78
C LYS A 389 10.21 8.73 26.63
N GLN A 390 9.14 9.29 26.07
CA GLN A 390 8.97 10.74 26.00
C GLN A 390 8.86 11.32 27.41
N GLU A 391 9.77 12.25 27.76
CA GLU A 391 9.67 13.01 28.99
C GLU A 391 8.40 13.88 28.98
N LYS A 392 7.44 13.56 29.87
CA LYS A 392 6.31 14.45 30.15
C LYS A 392 6.82 15.72 30.83
N LYS A 393 7.11 16.77 30.04
CA LYS A 393 7.27 18.13 30.57
C LYS A 393 5.94 18.59 31.15
N LEU A 394 5.82 18.56 32.48
CA LEU A 394 4.74 19.25 33.19
C LEU A 394 4.79 20.73 32.84
N LYS A 395 3.69 21.26 32.29
CA LYS A 395 3.49 22.71 32.19
C LYS A 395 3.14 23.24 33.58
N THR A 396 4.12 23.78 34.29
CA THR A 396 3.87 24.60 35.48
C THR A 396 3.14 25.88 35.07
N SER A 397 2.04 26.18 35.75
CA SER A 397 1.32 27.43 35.62
C SER A 397 2.06 28.56 36.35
N SER A 398 2.30 29.69 35.67
CA SER A 398 2.70 30.94 36.33
C SER A 398 1.52 31.90 36.37
N ILE A 399 0.99 32.09 37.58
CA ILE A 399 0.10 33.20 37.94
C ILE A 399 0.98 34.45 38.20
N LEU A 400 0.40 35.65 38.07
CA LEU A 400 1.04 37.00 38.09
C LEU A 400 1.72 37.37 36.75
N GLY A 401 1.51 38.56 36.18
CA GLY A 401 0.62 39.68 36.53
C GLY A 401 1.10 40.97 35.87
N GLY A 402 0.20 41.76 35.26
CA GLY A 402 0.61 43.03 34.63
C GLY A 402 -0.42 43.59 33.63
N ILE A 403 -1.14 44.64 34.03
CA ILE A 403 -2.01 45.42 33.14
C ILE A 403 -1.14 46.47 32.42
N LYS A 404 -1.19 46.57 31.08
CA LYS A 404 -1.46 47.83 30.34
C LYS A 404 -1.32 47.77 28.80
N GLU A 405 -2.24 48.49 28.16
CA GLU A 405 -2.09 49.32 26.94
C GLU A 405 -1.73 48.67 25.58
N ARG A 406 -2.73 48.67 24.69
CA ARG A 406 -2.55 48.98 23.24
C ARG A 406 -2.18 50.47 23.10
N PRO A 407 -1.39 50.91 22.09
CA PRO A 407 -1.53 50.61 20.64
C PRO A 407 -0.19 50.26 19.95
N SER A 408 0.03 50.21 18.61
CA SER A 408 -0.80 50.51 17.41
C SER A 408 -0.29 49.76 16.16
N ASN A 409 -1.19 49.52 15.19
CA ASN A 409 -1.02 49.40 13.73
C ASN A 409 0.10 48.53 13.07
N THR A 410 -0.32 47.88 11.97
CA THR A 410 0.48 47.20 10.92
C THR A 410 1.10 45.83 11.31
N PRO A 411 1.36 44.93 10.33
CA PRO A 411 0.65 43.66 10.31
C PRO A 411 1.56 42.46 10.56
N LEU A 412 1.19 41.60 11.52
CA LEU A 412 1.91 40.36 11.77
C LEU A 412 1.48 39.27 10.78
N GLN A 413 2.39 38.99 9.84
CA GLN A 413 2.55 37.65 9.31
C GLN A 413 2.94 36.68 10.45
N ASP A 414 2.47 35.45 10.27
CA ASP A 414 3.07 34.19 10.72
C ASP A 414 3.04 33.74 12.20
N THR A 415 2.58 32.49 12.31
CA THR A 415 2.96 31.43 13.26
C THR A 415 2.38 31.41 14.69
N VAL A 416 1.15 30.90 14.81
CA VAL A 416 0.75 30.02 15.92
C VAL A 416 0.02 28.76 15.42
N ARG A 417 0.80 27.79 14.94
CA ARG A 417 0.55 26.33 14.86
C ARG A 417 -0.90 25.81 14.71
N GLU A 418 -1.31 25.59 13.46
CA GLU A 418 -2.42 24.69 13.05
C GLU A 418 -1.89 23.33 12.51
N GLY A 419 -0.74 22.88 13.04
CA GLY A 419 0.24 22.08 12.30
C GLY A 419 0.03 20.57 12.12
N GLU A 420 -1.08 19.96 12.55
CA GLU A 420 -1.27 18.49 12.47
C GLU A 420 -2.58 18.03 11.81
N ALA A 421 -3.56 18.92 11.64
CA ALA A 421 -4.83 18.60 10.95
C ALA A 421 -4.88 19.14 9.51
N GLU A 422 -4.26 20.29 9.23
CA GLU A 422 -4.23 20.86 7.88
C GLU A 422 -3.37 20.04 6.90
N ASP A 423 -2.31 19.38 7.40
CA ASP A 423 -1.28 18.81 6.51
C ASP A 423 -1.79 17.60 5.70
N LEU A 424 -2.71 16.80 6.24
CA LEU A 424 -3.35 15.70 5.50
C LEU A 424 -4.27 16.23 4.37
N GLY A 425 -5.13 17.21 4.69
CA GLY A 425 -6.03 17.81 3.70
C GLY A 425 -5.29 18.59 2.61
N ILE A 426 -4.26 19.35 2.98
CA ILE A 426 -3.46 20.14 2.04
C ILE A 426 -2.57 19.22 1.17
N ASN A 427 -2.01 18.14 1.70
CA ASN A 427 -1.21 17.21 0.89
C ASN A 427 -2.06 16.33 -0.03
N LEU A 428 -3.25 15.90 0.38
CA LEU A 428 -4.22 15.26 -0.53
C LEU A 428 -4.64 16.23 -1.66
N THR A 429 -4.94 17.48 -1.33
CA THR A 429 -5.34 18.50 -2.31
C THR A 429 -4.19 18.91 -3.24
N LYS A 430 -2.95 19.05 -2.74
CA LYS A 430 -1.75 19.27 -3.57
C LYS A 430 -1.46 18.05 -4.46
N GLY A 431 -1.61 16.84 -3.94
CA GLY A 431 -1.45 15.59 -4.68
C GLY A 431 -2.39 15.52 -5.88
N ALA A 432 -3.69 15.70 -5.66
CA ALA A 432 -4.70 15.75 -6.72
C ALA A 432 -4.42 16.88 -7.73
N LYS A 433 -4.08 18.09 -7.25
CA LYS A 433 -3.84 19.26 -8.11
C LYS A 433 -2.53 19.18 -8.93
N ASN A 434 -1.56 18.38 -8.49
CA ASN A 434 -0.36 18.09 -9.29
C ASN A 434 -0.58 16.92 -10.28
N ARG A 435 -1.37 15.89 -9.92
CA ARG A 435 -1.75 14.82 -10.86
C ARG A 435 -2.58 15.35 -12.05
N LEU A 436 -3.49 16.29 -11.80
CA LEU A 436 -4.30 16.94 -12.84
C LEU A 436 -3.50 17.80 -13.85
N LYS A 437 -2.27 18.23 -13.52
CA LYS A 437 -1.42 19.02 -14.44
C LYS A 437 -0.76 18.18 -15.54
N GLY A 438 -0.74 16.85 -15.42
CA GLY A 438 -0.19 15.95 -16.44
C GLY A 438 -1.11 15.72 -17.64
N PHE A 439 -2.43 15.92 -17.48
CA PHE A 439 -3.41 15.70 -18.52
C PHE A 439 -3.60 16.93 -19.40
N LYS A 440 -2.80 17.03 -20.46
CA LYS A 440 -3.23 17.74 -21.67
C LYS A 440 -4.32 16.92 -22.35
N PHE A 441 -5.58 17.29 -22.12
CA PHE A 441 -6.56 17.19 -23.20
C PHE A 441 -6.07 18.12 -24.34
N TRP A 442 -6.21 17.65 -25.58
CA TRP A 442 -5.58 18.21 -26.79
C TRP A 442 -5.73 19.73 -26.95
#